data_AF-A0A9D3BS39-F1
#
_entry.id   AF-A0A9D3BS39-F1
#
_cell.length_a   1.000
_cell.length_b   1.000
_cell.length_c   1.000
_cell.angle_alpha   90.00
_cell.angle_beta   90.00
_cell.angle_gamma   90.00
#
_symmetry.space_group_name_H-M   'P 1'
#
loop_
_entity.id
_entity.type
_entity.pdbx_description
1 polymer ?
#
loop_
_entity_poly.entity_id
_entity_poly.type
_entity_poly.pdbx_seq_one_letter_code
_entity_poly.pdbx_strand_id
1 'polypeptide(L)'
;MQAATMDPAEEPPSMLWGLDPLFSAFARLYVKDILQMTESIQVPGIYFYNRHPIYKVDVLGTVVYKKEREDFFCYGVDDGTGVINCLCWKSQLLKPEEDPIKAGVKPSDVGQGGFNPVAELKKLRQAQQERRRLELGELLRVRGPVKTSRQQREIMASTY
;
A
#
# COMPACT_ATOMS: atom_id res chain seq x y z
N MET A 1 -13.50 -9.43 -18.21
CA MET A 1 -14.77 -9.74 -17.50
C MET A 1 -15.46 -8.42 -17.25
N GLN A 2 -16.73 -8.29 -17.62
CA GLN A 2 -17.51 -7.08 -17.35
C GLN A 2 -17.73 -7.00 -15.83
N ALA A 3 -17.37 -5.87 -15.21
CA ALA A 3 -17.65 -5.68 -13.79
C ALA A 3 -19.17 -5.73 -13.59
N ALA A 4 -19.64 -6.63 -12.73
CA ALA A 4 -21.04 -6.59 -12.31
C ALA A 4 -21.31 -5.23 -11.68
N THR A 5 -22.47 -4.66 -11.94
CA THR A 5 -22.97 -3.43 -11.30
C THR A 5 -24.00 -3.83 -10.26
N MET A 6 -24.01 -3.22 -9.08
CA MET A 6 -25.02 -3.52 -8.06
C MET A 6 -26.41 -3.10 -8.55
N ASP A 7 -27.44 -3.85 -8.12
CA ASP A 7 -28.82 -3.38 -8.24
C ASP A 7 -28.97 -2.12 -7.37
N PRO A 8 -29.43 -0.98 -7.92
CA PRO A 8 -29.66 0.25 -7.16
C PRO A 8 -30.52 0.06 -5.91
N ALA A 9 -31.42 -0.94 -5.89
CA ALA A 9 -32.28 -1.21 -4.73
C ALA A 9 -31.55 -1.87 -3.55
N GLU A 10 -30.38 -2.48 -3.78
CA GLU A 10 -29.60 -3.18 -2.74
C GLU A 10 -28.49 -2.30 -2.14
N GLU A 11 -28.15 -1.17 -2.79
CA GLU A 11 -27.06 -0.31 -2.36
C GLU A 11 -27.51 0.68 -1.27
N PRO A 12 -26.91 0.66 -0.05
CA PRO A 12 -27.25 1.62 0.98
C PRO A 12 -26.87 3.05 0.57
N PRO A 13 -27.63 4.09 0.97
CA PRO A 13 -27.28 5.47 0.68
C PRO A 13 -25.88 5.85 1.16
N SER A 14 -25.11 6.54 0.32
CA SER A 14 -23.72 6.91 0.61
C SER A 14 -23.52 7.70 1.90
N MET A 15 -24.52 8.50 2.31
CA MET A 15 -24.51 9.22 3.59
C MET A 15 -24.44 8.31 4.83
N LEU A 16 -24.81 7.03 4.71
CA LEU A 16 -24.84 6.08 5.82
C LEU A 16 -23.60 5.20 5.90
N TRP A 17 -22.74 5.18 4.88
CA TRP A 17 -21.58 4.27 4.84
C TRP A 17 -20.60 4.50 5.98
N GLY A 18 -20.43 5.76 6.42
CA GLY A 18 -19.55 6.10 7.54
C GLY A 18 -19.99 5.51 8.89
N LEU A 19 -21.24 5.03 8.99
CA LEU A 19 -21.73 4.32 10.18
C LEU A 19 -21.28 2.86 10.23
N ASP A 20 -20.85 2.30 9.09
CA ASP A 20 -20.30 0.95 9.03
C ASP A 20 -18.87 0.93 9.61
N PRO A 21 -18.57 0.10 10.62
CA PRO A 21 -17.24 0.04 11.23
C PRO A 21 -16.14 -0.39 10.25
N LEU A 22 -16.48 -1.09 9.17
CA LEU A 22 -15.52 -1.51 8.14
C LEU A 22 -15.14 -0.39 7.18
N PHE A 23 -15.98 0.64 7.03
CA PHE A 23 -15.77 1.70 6.05
C PHE A 23 -14.40 2.37 6.24
N SER A 24 -14.07 2.74 7.48
CA SER A 24 -12.78 3.39 7.78
C SER A 24 -11.64 2.41 8.09
N ALA A 25 -11.89 1.10 8.17
CA ALA A 25 -10.89 0.10 8.47
C ALA A 25 -10.12 -0.35 7.22
N PHE A 26 -9.01 -1.05 7.41
CA PHE A 26 -8.40 -1.84 6.33
C PHE A 26 -8.95 -3.26 6.43
N ALA A 27 -9.93 -3.58 5.59
CA ALA A 27 -10.61 -4.86 5.64
C ALA A 27 -9.66 -5.98 5.18
N ARG A 28 -9.50 -7.02 6.00
CA ARG A 28 -8.77 -8.22 5.59
C ARG A 28 -9.69 -9.08 4.76
N LEU A 29 -9.39 -9.20 3.48
CA LEU A 29 -10.18 -9.94 2.52
C LEU A 29 -9.25 -10.79 1.67
N TYR A 30 -9.79 -11.91 1.18
CA TYR A 30 -9.12 -12.70 0.16
C TYR A 30 -9.00 -11.90 -1.13
N VAL A 31 -7.89 -12.07 -1.85
CA VAL A 31 -7.68 -11.42 -3.14
C VAL A 31 -8.80 -11.76 -4.11
N LYS A 32 -9.27 -13.01 -4.13
CA LYS A 32 -10.43 -13.42 -4.93
C LYS A 32 -11.65 -12.55 -4.66
N ASP A 33 -11.96 -12.32 -3.39
CA ASP A 33 -13.11 -11.51 -2.99
C ASP A 33 -12.91 -10.06 -3.44
N ILE A 34 -11.71 -9.50 -3.25
CA ILE A 34 -11.37 -8.15 -3.70
C ILE A 34 -11.54 -8.00 -5.20
N LEU A 35 -11.20 -9.00 -6.00
CA LEU A 35 -11.37 -8.98 -7.45
C LEU A 35 -12.85 -9.11 -7.89
N GLN A 36 -13.71 -9.69 -7.05
CA GLN A 36 -15.10 -10.01 -7.36
C GLN A 36 -16.13 -9.07 -6.75
N MET A 37 -15.77 -8.25 -5.74
CA MET A 37 -16.68 -7.27 -5.13
C MET A 37 -17.36 -6.40 -6.20
N THR A 38 -18.55 -5.91 -5.93
CA THR A 38 -19.26 -5.05 -6.88
C THR A 38 -18.88 -3.59 -6.63
N GLU A 39 -18.61 -2.80 -7.67
CA GLU A 39 -18.35 -1.37 -7.50
C GLU A 39 -19.67 -0.62 -7.30
N SER A 40 -19.66 0.38 -6.41
CA SER A 40 -20.80 1.26 -6.13
C SER A 40 -21.20 2.03 -7.38
N ILE A 41 -22.51 2.18 -7.59
CA ILE A 41 -23.05 3.06 -8.63
C ILE A 41 -23.12 4.52 -8.18
N GLN A 42 -23.12 4.77 -6.86
CA GLN A 42 -23.17 6.11 -6.28
C GLN A 42 -21.79 6.79 -6.26
N VAL A 43 -20.74 6.06 -5.88
CA VAL A 43 -19.39 6.61 -5.68
C VAL A 43 -18.32 5.67 -6.24
N PRO A 44 -17.67 6.01 -7.37
CA PRO A 44 -16.57 5.22 -7.92
C PRO A 44 -15.43 5.01 -6.91
N GLY A 45 -14.84 3.81 -6.92
CA GLY A 45 -13.78 3.42 -5.98
C GLY A 45 -14.26 2.92 -4.62
N ILE A 46 -15.58 2.87 -4.39
CA ILE A 46 -16.18 2.13 -3.27
C ILE A 46 -16.71 0.80 -3.81
N TYR A 47 -16.43 -0.28 -3.09
CA TYR A 47 -16.86 -1.62 -3.45
C TYR A 47 -17.71 -2.22 -2.34
N PHE A 48 -18.55 -3.19 -2.67
CA PHE A 48 -19.38 -3.86 -1.69
C PHE A 48 -19.01 -5.33 -1.54
N TYR A 49 -18.79 -5.73 -0.29
CA TYR A 49 -18.68 -7.12 0.12
C TYR A 49 -19.75 -7.41 1.16
N ASN A 50 -20.69 -8.29 0.84
CA ASN A 50 -21.83 -8.62 1.72
C ASN A 50 -22.56 -7.37 2.28
N ARG A 51 -22.82 -6.37 1.43
CA ARG A 51 -23.42 -5.06 1.75
C ARG A 51 -22.56 -4.11 2.60
N HIS A 52 -21.34 -4.48 2.94
CA HIS A 52 -20.39 -3.57 3.59
C HIS A 52 -19.64 -2.73 2.56
N PRO A 53 -19.59 -1.39 2.70
CA PRO A 53 -18.82 -0.53 1.82
C PRO A 53 -17.32 -0.64 2.17
N ILE A 54 -16.55 -1.17 1.24
CA ILE A 54 -15.11 -1.42 1.34
C ILE A 54 -14.38 -0.53 0.33
N TYR A 55 -13.41 0.23 0.80
CA TYR A 55 -12.49 0.95 -0.08
C TYR A 55 -11.01 0.77 0.28
N LYS A 56 -10.71 0.29 1.50
CA LYS A 56 -9.35 -0.03 1.97
C LYS A 56 -9.26 -1.50 2.37
N VAL A 57 -8.17 -2.13 1.97
CA VAL A 57 -7.92 -3.56 2.20
C VAL A 57 -6.56 -3.80 2.88
N ASP A 58 -6.44 -4.93 3.56
CA ASP A 58 -5.22 -5.47 4.19
C ASP A 58 -4.99 -6.90 3.65
N VAL A 59 -4.04 -7.05 2.73
CA VAL A 59 -3.71 -8.32 2.07
C VAL A 59 -2.33 -8.78 2.52
N LEU A 60 -2.18 -10.08 2.79
CA LEU A 60 -0.90 -10.72 3.05
C LEU A 60 -0.75 -11.88 2.06
N GLY A 61 0.37 -11.93 1.35
CA GLY A 61 0.64 -12.99 0.39
C GLY A 61 2.09 -13.04 -0.05
N THR A 62 2.37 -13.89 -1.02
CA THR A 62 3.71 -14.11 -1.60
C THR A 62 3.89 -13.23 -2.84
N VAL A 63 5.06 -12.62 -2.99
CA VAL A 63 5.42 -11.86 -4.19
C VAL A 63 5.68 -12.82 -5.35
N VAL A 64 4.79 -12.82 -6.35
CA VAL A 64 4.87 -13.68 -7.55
C VAL A 64 5.17 -12.90 -8.83
N TYR A 65 5.10 -11.57 -8.76
CA TYR A 65 5.48 -10.67 -9.84
C TYR A 65 6.18 -9.44 -9.27
N LYS A 66 7.18 -8.92 -9.98
CA LYS A 66 7.90 -7.70 -9.62
C LYS A 66 8.18 -6.88 -10.87
N LYS A 67 7.80 -5.61 -10.82
CA LYS A 67 8.17 -4.61 -11.82
C LYS A 67 8.54 -3.31 -11.13
N GLU A 68 9.77 -2.87 -11.35
CA GLU A 68 10.24 -1.59 -10.85
C GLU A 68 9.89 -0.47 -11.84
N ARG A 69 9.31 0.62 -11.31
CA ARG A 69 9.13 1.91 -11.99
C ARG A 69 9.97 2.97 -11.27
N GLU A 70 9.98 4.18 -11.80
CA GLU A 70 10.72 5.30 -11.21
C GLU A 70 10.25 5.57 -9.76
N ASP A 71 8.94 5.78 -9.58
CA ASP A 71 8.37 6.21 -8.29
C ASP A 71 7.78 5.09 -7.43
N PHE A 72 7.62 3.88 -7.97
CA PHE A 72 6.99 2.76 -7.26
C PHE A 72 7.47 1.40 -7.73
N PHE A 73 7.28 0.40 -6.88
CA PHE A 73 7.33 -1.01 -7.24
C PHE A 73 5.91 -1.52 -7.48
N CYS A 74 5.70 -2.27 -8.55
CA CYS A 74 4.47 -3.00 -8.82
C CYS A 74 4.74 -4.47 -8.50
N TYR A 75 4.18 -4.96 -7.40
CA TYR A 75 4.28 -6.35 -6.98
C TYR A 75 2.96 -7.07 -7.25
N GLY A 76 3.01 -8.26 -7.83
CA GLY A 76 1.86 -9.17 -7.83
C GLY A 76 1.92 -10.01 -6.57
N VAL A 77 0.86 -9.95 -5.77
CA VAL A 77 0.75 -10.63 -4.47
C VAL A 77 -0.27 -11.75 -4.57
N ASP A 78 0.17 -12.98 -4.30
CA ASP A 78 -0.65 -14.20 -4.28
C ASP A 78 -0.94 -14.62 -2.83
N ASP A 79 -2.21 -14.64 -2.44
CA ASP A 79 -2.66 -15.10 -1.11
C ASP A 79 -3.20 -16.54 -1.11
N GLY A 80 -3.06 -17.26 -2.22
CA GLY A 80 -3.61 -18.60 -2.45
C GLY A 80 -5.05 -18.61 -2.98
N THR A 81 -5.73 -17.45 -3.03
CA THR A 81 -7.07 -17.32 -3.60
C THR A 81 -7.08 -16.57 -4.93
N GLY A 82 -6.07 -15.73 -5.15
CA GLY A 82 -5.86 -15.00 -6.39
C GLY A 82 -4.61 -14.13 -6.33
N VAL A 83 -4.31 -13.47 -7.44
CA VAL A 83 -3.16 -12.57 -7.57
C VAL A 83 -3.65 -11.15 -7.86
N ILE A 84 -3.14 -10.17 -7.11
CA ILE A 84 -3.46 -8.75 -7.32
C ILE A 84 -2.19 -7.89 -7.38
N ASN A 85 -2.22 -6.87 -8.24
CA ASN A 85 -1.14 -5.89 -8.32
C ASN A 85 -1.22 -4.91 -7.15
N CYS A 86 -0.08 -4.69 -6.51
CA CYS A 86 0.11 -3.78 -5.40
C CYS A 86 1.14 -2.71 -5.80
N LEU A 87 0.70 -1.46 -5.85
CA LEU A 87 1.52 -0.31 -6.22
C LEU A 87 2.15 0.28 -4.96
N CYS A 88 3.41 -0.06 -4.74
CA CYS A 88 4.19 0.21 -3.53
C CYS A 88 5.14 1.38 -3.78
N TRP A 89 4.74 2.57 -3.33
CA TRP A 89 5.48 3.80 -3.57
C TRP A 89 6.87 3.80 -2.92
N LYS A 90 7.86 4.26 -3.69
CA LYS A 90 9.20 4.56 -3.20
C LYS A 90 9.09 5.81 -2.34
N SER A 91 9.49 5.74 -1.06
CA SER A 91 9.42 6.91 -0.18
C SER A 91 10.31 8.04 -0.72
N GLN A 92 9.89 9.29 -0.58
CA GLN A 92 10.69 10.45 -0.99
C GLN A 92 12.03 10.55 -0.24
N LEU A 93 12.17 9.88 0.91
CA LEU A 93 13.43 9.65 1.63
C LEU A 93 14.50 8.90 0.81
N LEU A 94 14.13 8.35 -0.35
CA LEU A 94 15.03 7.66 -1.28
C LEU A 94 15.72 8.63 -2.25
N LYS A 95 15.33 9.91 -2.26
CA LYS A 95 16.14 10.93 -2.91
C LYS A 95 17.36 11.17 -2.02
N PRO A 96 18.59 11.06 -2.53
CA PRO A 96 19.75 11.48 -1.75
C PRO A 96 19.54 12.94 -1.40
N GLU A 97 19.30 13.23 -0.12
CA GLU A 97 19.39 14.61 0.36
C GLU A 97 20.81 15.06 0.06
N GLU A 98 20.93 16.17 -0.67
CA GLU A 98 22.22 16.83 -0.86
C GLU A 98 22.87 17.04 0.50
N ASP A 99 24.16 16.70 0.62
CA ASP A 99 24.88 16.72 1.88
C ASP A 99 24.67 18.07 2.62
N PRO A 100 24.12 18.07 3.85
CA PRO A 100 24.01 19.29 4.66
C PRO A 100 25.38 19.83 5.12
N ILE A 101 26.49 19.22 4.69
CA ILE A 101 27.87 19.59 5.02
C ILE A 101 28.26 20.98 4.48
N LYS A 102 27.44 21.62 3.63
CA LYS A 102 27.64 23.04 3.27
C LYS A 102 27.24 24.03 4.38
N ALA A 103 26.58 23.62 5.46
CA ALA A 103 26.30 24.47 6.62
C ALA A 103 27.34 24.20 7.72
N GLY A 104 28.41 24.99 7.73
CA GLY A 104 29.60 24.83 8.59
C GLY A 104 29.35 24.94 10.10
N VAL A 105 28.97 23.83 10.74
CA VAL A 105 29.02 23.68 12.20
C VAL A 105 29.87 22.46 12.53
N LYS A 106 31.09 22.69 13.04
CA LYS A 106 31.94 21.63 13.59
C LYS A 106 31.37 21.22 14.95
N PRO A 107 31.01 19.93 15.18
CA PRO A 107 30.69 19.47 16.52
C PRO A 107 31.99 19.40 17.32
N SER A 108 31.98 20.01 18.51
CA SER A 108 33.04 19.88 19.50
C SER A 108 33.24 18.43 19.90
N ASP A 109 34.51 18.04 19.98
CA ASP A 109 35.04 16.76 20.39
C ASP A 109 34.52 16.35 21.78
N VAL A 110 33.64 15.34 21.83
CA VAL A 110 33.21 14.72 23.09
C VAL A 110 33.16 13.19 22.92
N GLY A 111 34.20 12.52 23.42
CA GLY A 111 34.15 11.15 23.94
C GLY A 111 34.22 10.01 22.92
N GLN A 112 35.34 9.30 22.93
CA GLN A 112 35.50 7.95 22.36
C GLN A 112 34.37 7.03 22.88
N GLY A 113 33.37 6.74 22.02
CA GLY A 113 32.24 5.85 22.34
C GLY A 113 30.84 6.46 22.19
N GLY A 114 30.70 7.73 21.79
CA GLY A 114 29.39 8.38 21.65
C GLY A 114 28.56 7.95 20.43
N PHE A 115 27.27 7.64 20.65
CA PHE A 115 26.26 7.45 19.61
C PHE A 115 26.17 8.72 18.74
N ASN A 116 26.43 8.62 17.43
CA ASN A 116 26.26 9.72 16.48
C ASN A 116 24.86 9.61 15.83
N PRO A 117 23.88 10.47 16.21
CA PRO A 117 22.51 10.35 15.71
C PRO A 117 22.39 10.49 14.19
N VAL A 118 23.25 11.29 13.56
CA VAL A 118 23.23 11.50 12.11
C VAL A 118 23.73 10.26 11.37
N ALA A 119 24.82 9.65 11.84
CA ALA A 119 25.34 8.43 11.25
C ALA A 119 24.38 7.25 11.44
N GLU A 120 23.76 7.13 12.62
CA GLU A 120 22.79 6.08 12.92
C GLU A 120 21.48 6.27 12.15
N LEU A 121 21.02 7.51 11.96
CA LEU A 121 19.88 7.81 11.09
C LEU A 121 20.16 7.43 9.62
N LYS A 122 21.38 7.68 9.12
CA LYS A 122 21.79 7.30 7.75
C LYS A 122 21.77 5.79 7.58
N LYS A 123 22.35 5.04 8.54
CA LYS A 123 22.30 3.56 8.55
C LYS A 123 20.87 3.03 8.58
N LEU A 124 20.01 3.61 9.43
CA LEU A 124 18.60 3.23 9.52
C LEU A 124 17.87 3.44 8.20
N ARG A 125 18.05 4.61 7.56
CA ARG A 125 17.43 4.92 6.25
C ARG A 125 17.87 3.92 5.19
N GLN A 126 19.16 3.58 5.14
CA GLN A 126 19.68 2.59 4.19
C GLN A 126 19.09 1.19 4.43
N ALA A 127 19.08 0.73 5.68
CA ALA A 127 18.49 -0.57 6.04
C ALA A 127 16.98 -0.62 5.72
N GLN A 128 16.26 0.47 5.95
CA GLN A 128 14.84 0.59 5.58
C GLN A 128 14.63 0.57 4.06
N GLN A 129 15.55 1.15 3.29
CA GLN A 129 15.49 1.16 1.83
C GLN A 129 15.73 -0.25 1.27
N GLU A 130 16.77 -0.94 1.73
CA GLU A 130 17.08 -2.30 1.31
C GLU A 130 15.92 -3.25 1.64
N ARG A 131 15.34 -3.12 2.84
CA ARG A 131 14.19 -3.95 3.28
C ARG A 131 12.92 -3.73 2.46
N ARG A 132 12.71 -2.55 1.86
CA ARG A 132 11.51 -2.25 1.05
C ARG A 132 11.58 -2.81 -0.37
N ARG A 133 12.76 -3.24 -0.81
CA ARG A 133 12.94 -3.86 -2.12
C ARG A 133 12.79 -5.38 -1.97
N LEU A 134 11.59 -5.86 -2.27
CA LEU A 134 11.23 -7.26 -2.11
C LEU A 134 11.59 -8.05 -3.37
N GLU A 135 11.90 -9.33 -3.19
CA GLU A 135 12.17 -10.30 -4.25
C GLU A 135 11.02 -11.31 -4.41
N LEU A 136 11.05 -12.07 -5.50
CA LEU A 136 10.07 -13.13 -5.76
C LEU A 136 10.16 -14.21 -4.67
N GLY A 137 9.00 -14.68 -4.21
CA GLY A 137 8.89 -15.67 -3.14
C GLY A 137 8.89 -15.09 -1.72
N GLU A 138 9.16 -13.79 -1.54
CA GLU A 138 9.06 -13.15 -0.24
C GLU A 138 7.61 -12.86 0.16
N LEU A 139 7.36 -12.75 1.48
CA LEU A 139 6.05 -12.37 2.01
C LEU A 139 5.88 -10.85 2.02
N LEU A 140 4.74 -10.39 1.53
CA LEU A 140 4.37 -8.99 1.48
C LEU A 140 2.99 -8.77 2.09
N ARG A 141 2.91 -7.84 3.05
CA ARG A 141 1.64 -7.35 3.60
C ARG A 141 1.35 -5.96 3.06
N VAL A 142 0.28 -5.82 2.28
CA VAL A 142 -0.09 -4.53 1.67
C VAL A 142 -1.38 -4.01 2.28
N ARG A 143 -1.33 -2.75 2.72
CA ARG A 143 -2.49 -2.00 3.21
C ARG A 143 -2.71 -0.77 2.36
N GLY A 144 -3.88 -0.63 1.76
CA GLY A 144 -4.16 0.51 0.89
C GLY A 144 -5.55 0.51 0.30
N PRO A 145 -5.96 1.61 -0.35
CA PRO A 145 -7.19 1.63 -1.11
C PRO A 145 -7.15 0.76 -2.36
N VAL A 146 -8.30 0.18 -2.71
CA VAL A 146 -8.50 -0.55 -3.97
C VAL A 146 -8.87 0.44 -5.06
N LYS A 147 -8.26 0.32 -6.23
CA LYS A 147 -8.54 1.15 -7.40
C LYS A 147 -8.78 0.26 -8.61
N THR A 148 -9.80 0.59 -9.40
CA THR A 148 -10.00 0.01 -10.72
C THR A 148 -9.41 0.94 -11.77
N SER A 149 -8.51 0.42 -12.60
CA SER A 149 -7.90 1.13 -13.71
C SER A 149 -7.90 0.22 -14.93
N ARG A 150 -8.42 0.69 -16.07
CA ARG A 150 -8.49 -0.09 -17.32
C ARG A 150 -9.09 -1.50 -17.12
N GLN A 151 -10.16 -1.60 -16.32
CA GLN A 151 -10.85 -2.85 -15.96
C GLN A 151 -10.02 -3.86 -15.13
N GLN A 152 -8.89 -3.44 -14.55
CA GLN A 152 -8.11 -4.24 -13.60
C GLN A 152 -8.12 -3.58 -12.23
N ARG A 153 -8.23 -4.40 -11.18
CA ARG A 153 -8.14 -3.96 -9.80
C ARG A 153 -6.71 -4.03 -9.30
N GLU A 154 -6.32 -2.98 -8.60
CA GLU A 154 -5.00 -2.82 -8.02
C GLU A 154 -5.13 -2.22 -6.61
N ILE A 155 -4.16 -2.51 -5.74
CA ILE A 155 -4.07 -1.91 -4.42
C ILE A 155 -3.02 -0.80 -4.46
N MET A 156 -3.44 0.43 -4.15
CA MET A 156 -2.53 1.57 -4.00
C MET A 156 -1.97 1.53 -2.57
N ALA A 157 -0.75 1.02 -2.37
CA ALA A 157 -0.24 0.81 -1.02
C ALA A 157 -0.07 2.14 -0.26
N SER A 158 -0.71 2.24 0.89
CA SER A 158 -0.46 3.27 1.92
C SER A 158 0.66 2.82 2.88
N THR A 159 0.79 1.51 3.08
CA THR A 159 1.85 0.86 3.87
C THR A 159 2.06 -0.54 3.31
N TYR A 160 3.33 -0.95 3.22
CA TYR A 160 3.76 -2.27 2.77
C TYR A 160 5.08 -2.66 3.45
#